data_AF-A0A7S3JI91-F1
#
_entry.id   AF-A0A7S3JI91-F1
#
_cell.length_a   1.000
_cell.length_b   1.000
_cell.length_c   1.000
_cell.angle_alpha   90.00
_cell.angle_beta   90.00
_cell.angle_gamma   90.00
#
_symmetry.space_group_name_H-M   'P 1'
#
loop_
_entity.id
_entity.type
_entity.pdbx_description
1 polymer ?
#
loop_
_entity_poly.entity_id
_entity_poly.type
_entity_poly.pdbx_seq_one_letter_code
_entity_poly.pdbx_strand_id
1 'polypeptide(L)'
;MMSENTQKKYLSLKIEAFEAYAIVLNRLSHFNFAKNVIKIVASKLSSRIAEINKISTKAIFDLLSNKASHTQELKLFAIEELAKQLKSRPHVLFQSNILECLGLHNIIIKKEEISLLNEDTLQIEKLKKEVRKKFRKGKFSEAREQKLEIIKELRETDATGVDIEKSSSLNNKMIMAILGIYFDFLKNRATSPLLKGVFLHLPTFTTHVNIEIVWDLINVLREYVEDEAKRKKLNLSNLITALLCC
;
A
#
# COMPACT_ATOMS: atom_id res chain seq x y z
N MET A 1 7.96 -39.42 13.14
CA MET A 1 7.29 -38.97 11.89
C MET A 1 5.85 -38.62 12.23
N MET A 2 5.38 -37.39 11.96
CA MET A 2 3.97 -37.06 12.17
C MET A 2 3.11 -37.87 11.20
N SER A 3 1.97 -38.39 11.66
CA SER A 3 1.04 -39.11 10.78
C SER A 3 0.58 -38.20 9.64
N GLU A 4 0.38 -38.76 8.45
CA GLU A 4 -0.03 -38.03 7.24
C GLU A 4 -1.32 -37.22 7.46
N ASN A 5 -2.20 -37.74 8.32
CA ASN A 5 -3.44 -37.08 8.72
C ASN A 5 -3.19 -35.85 9.61
N THR A 6 -2.17 -35.89 10.49
CA THR A 6 -1.78 -34.74 11.31
C THR A 6 -1.13 -33.64 10.47
N GLN A 7 -0.36 -33.99 9.43
CA GLN A 7 0.23 -33.00 8.52
C GLN A 7 -0.83 -32.23 7.73
N LYS A 8 -1.87 -32.93 7.23
CA LYS A 8 -3.01 -32.29 6.55
C LYS A 8 -3.77 -31.34 7.47
N LYS A 9 -4.07 -31.76 8.70
CA LYS A 9 -4.73 -30.90 9.70
C LYS A 9 -3.89 -29.66 10.05
N TYR A 10 -2.58 -29.81 10.18
CA TYR A 10 -1.68 -28.69 10.46
C TYR A 10 -1.58 -27.70 9.29
N LEU A 11 -1.70 -28.18 8.04
CA LEU A 11 -1.77 -27.32 6.87
C LEU A 11 -3.07 -26.53 6.83
N SER A 12 -4.22 -27.18 7.10
CA SER A 12 -5.54 -26.52 7.20
C SER A 12 -5.52 -25.39 8.23
N LEU A 13 -5.04 -25.69 9.43
CA LEU A 13 -4.96 -24.72 10.53
C LEU A 13 -4.08 -23.52 10.17
N LYS A 14 -2.99 -23.74 9.43
CA LYS A 14 -2.14 -22.65 8.94
C LYS A 14 -2.87 -21.76 7.94
N ILE A 15 -3.60 -22.34 7.00
CA ILE A 15 -4.35 -21.57 6.00
C ILE A 15 -5.39 -20.69 6.70
N GLU A 16 -6.20 -21.29 7.58
CA GLU A 16 -7.22 -20.59 8.37
C GLU A 16 -6.61 -19.46 9.23
N ALA A 17 -5.44 -19.69 9.85
CA ALA A 17 -4.73 -18.66 10.59
C ALA A 17 -4.30 -17.48 9.70
N PHE A 18 -3.84 -17.74 8.47
CA PHE A 18 -3.46 -16.69 7.52
C PHE A 18 -4.68 -15.92 6.99
N GLU A 19 -5.82 -16.57 6.81
CA GLU A 19 -7.08 -15.88 6.50
C GLU A 19 -7.49 -14.96 7.65
N ALA A 20 -7.38 -15.41 8.90
CA ALA A 20 -7.64 -14.57 10.05
C ALA A 20 -6.70 -13.35 10.11
N TYR A 21 -5.40 -13.54 9.86
CA TYR A 21 -4.46 -12.41 9.78
C TYR A 21 -4.81 -11.42 8.66
N ALA A 22 -5.22 -11.90 7.49
CA ALA A 22 -5.66 -11.05 6.39
C ALA A 22 -6.92 -10.24 6.76
N ILE A 23 -7.89 -10.86 7.43
CA ILE A 23 -9.11 -10.21 7.90
C ILE A 23 -8.77 -9.13 8.95
N VAL A 24 -7.91 -9.44 9.91
CA VAL A 24 -7.47 -8.47 10.93
C VAL A 24 -6.80 -7.27 10.28
N LEU A 25 -5.93 -7.49 9.29
CA LEU A 25 -5.23 -6.43 8.59
C LEU A 25 -6.19 -5.48 7.85
N ASN A 26 -7.22 -6.04 7.20
CA ASN A 26 -8.21 -5.26 6.45
C ASN A 26 -9.26 -4.57 7.33
N ARG A 27 -9.66 -5.18 8.45
CA ARG A 27 -10.74 -4.67 9.32
C ARG A 27 -10.26 -3.79 10.48
N LEU A 28 -9.04 -4.02 10.98
CA LEU A 28 -8.51 -3.36 12.17
C LEU A 28 -7.20 -2.64 11.84
N SER A 29 -7.24 -1.74 10.87
CA SER A 29 -6.07 -0.95 10.48
C SER A 29 -5.56 0.00 11.56
N HIS A 30 -6.33 0.27 12.61
CA HIS A 30 -5.87 1.04 13.79
C HIS A 30 -5.23 0.18 14.89
N PHE A 31 -5.01 -1.11 14.63
CA PHE A 31 -4.47 -2.01 15.64
C PHE A 31 -2.98 -1.74 15.91
N ASN A 32 -2.60 -1.58 17.17
CA ASN A 32 -1.21 -1.30 17.57
C ASN A 32 -0.20 -2.34 17.05
N PHE A 33 -0.63 -3.58 16.83
CA PHE A 33 0.22 -4.64 16.28
C PHE A 33 0.05 -4.85 14.77
N ALA A 34 -0.64 -3.95 14.05
CA ALA A 34 -0.81 -4.04 12.60
C ALA A 34 0.54 -4.15 11.89
N LYS A 35 1.56 -3.39 12.31
CA LYS A 35 2.93 -3.51 11.79
C LYS A 35 3.54 -4.91 11.99
N ASN A 36 3.24 -5.56 13.12
CA ASN A 36 3.72 -6.93 13.37
C ASN A 36 2.98 -7.95 12.50
N VAL A 37 1.67 -7.78 12.30
CA VAL A 37 0.89 -8.60 11.38
C VAL A 37 1.41 -8.44 9.95
N ILE A 38 1.70 -7.21 9.50
CA ILE A 38 2.32 -6.94 8.20
C ILE A 38 3.64 -7.70 8.05
N LYS A 39 4.53 -7.67 9.07
CA LYS A 39 5.79 -8.45 9.02
C LYS A 39 5.54 -9.95 8.86
N ILE A 40 4.57 -10.51 9.58
CA ILE A 40 4.22 -11.94 9.49
C ILE A 40 3.71 -12.27 8.09
N VAL A 41 2.75 -11.51 7.58
CA VAL A 41 2.15 -11.69 6.26
C VAL A 41 3.19 -11.51 5.15
N ALA A 42 3.99 -10.44 5.22
CA ALA A 42 5.05 -10.16 4.26
C ALA A 42 6.08 -11.29 4.20
N SER A 43 6.46 -11.87 5.35
CA SER A 43 7.39 -13.00 5.40
C SER A 43 6.91 -14.25 4.65
N LYS A 44 5.60 -14.36 4.38
CA LYS A 44 4.98 -15.48 3.66
C LYS A 44 4.59 -15.19 2.21
N LEU A 45 4.89 -14.01 1.69
CA LEU A 45 4.76 -13.68 0.26
C LEU A 45 5.63 -14.55 -0.65
N SER A 46 6.69 -15.18 -0.11
CA SER A 46 7.56 -16.13 -0.81
C SER A 46 7.39 -17.57 -0.32
N SER A 47 6.25 -17.87 0.31
CA SER A 47 5.95 -19.22 0.80
C SER A 47 5.83 -20.22 -0.34
N ARG A 48 6.35 -21.44 -0.12
CA ARG A 48 6.18 -22.59 -1.04
C ARG A 48 4.74 -23.10 -1.09
N ILE A 49 3.92 -22.74 -0.09
CA ILE A 49 2.50 -23.10 -0.05
C ILE A 49 1.74 -22.05 -0.87
N ALA A 50 1.25 -22.45 -2.04
CA ALA A 50 0.62 -21.55 -3.00
C ALA A 50 -0.60 -20.79 -2.42
N GLU A 51 -1.41 -21.45 -1.59
CA GLU A 51 -2.58 -20.82 -0.97
C GLU A 51 -2.20 -19.71 0.01
N ILE A 52 -1.23 -19.95 0.90
CA ILE A 52 -0.75 -18.94 1.84
C ILE A 52 -0.16 -17.75 1.09
N ASN A 53 0.57 -18.03 0.01
CA ASN A 53 1.15 -16.99 -0.85
C ASN A 53 0.05 -16.13 -1.49
N LYS A 54 -1.01 -16.75 -2.00
CA LYS A 54 -2.18 -16.07 -2.58
C LYS A 54 -2.92 -15.23 -1.55
N ILE A 55 -3.18 -15.76 -0.35
CA ILE A 55 -3.85 -15.04 0.74
C ILE A 55 -3.01 -13.84 1.16
N SER A 56 -1.69 -14.04 1.32
CA SER A 56 -0.77 -12.97 1.74
C SER A 56 -0.67 -11.87 0.69
N THR A 57 -0.59 -12.23 -0.60
CA THR A 57 -0.58 -11.27 -1.71
C THR A 57 -1.88 -10.47 -1.76
N LYS A 58 -3.03 -11.14 -1.64
CA LYS A 58 -4.33 -10.49 -1.59
C LYS A 58 -4.46 -9.53 -0.39
N ALA A 59 -4.03 -9.96 0.80
CA ALA A 59 -4.09 -9.12 2.00
C ALA A 59 -3.27 -7.82 1.85
N ILE A 60 -2.09 -7.90 1.23
CA ILE A 60 -1.28 -6.72 0.94
C ILE A 60 -1.92 -5.86 -0.15
N PHE A 61 -2.50 -6.47 -1.20
CA PHE A 61 -3.22 -5.75 -2.24
C PHE A 61 -4.40 -4.97 -1.66
N ASP A 62 -5.23 -5.61 -0.82
CA ASP A 62 -6.39 -5.00 -0.18
C ASP A 62 -5.96 -3.85 0.75
N LEU A 63 -4.88 -4.03 1.52
CA LEU A 63 -4.31 -2.99 2.38
C LEU A 63 -3.83 -1.78 1.55
N LEU A 64 -3.11 -2.02 0.46
CA LEU A 64 -2.58 -0.95 -0.40
C LEU A 64 -3.70 -0.24 -1.17
N SER A 65 -4.75 -0.96 -1.56
CA SER A 65 -5.91 -0.41 -2.28
C SER A 65 -6.88 0.37 -1.41
N ASN A 66 -6.83 0.18 -0.09
CA ASN A 66 -7.71 0.90 0.83
C ASN A 66 -7.41 2.41 0.83
N LYS A 67 -8.35 3.25 0.38
CA LYS A 67 -8.16 4.71 0.29
C LYS A 67 -8.19 5.45 1.63
N ALA A 68 -8.44 4.76 2.74
CA ALA A 68 -8.59 5.41 4.03
C ALA A 68 -7.28 6.08 4.50
N SER A 69 -7.36 7.35 4.87
CA SER A 69 -6.18 8.21 5.07
C SER A 69 -5.32 7.83 6.28
N HIS A 70 -5.92 7.28 7.34
CA HIS A 70 -5.20 6.76 8.49
C HIS A 70 -4.33 5.53 8.19
N THR A 71 -4.49 4.90 7.01
CA THR A 71 -3.70 3.73 6.62
C THR A 71 -2.38 4.08 5.95
N GLN A 72 -2.13 5.36 5.63
CA GLN A 72 -0.92 5.76 4.89
C GLN A 72 0.39 5.30 5.57
N GLU A 73 0.52 5.46 6.88
CA GLU A 73 1.71 5.00 7.59
C GLU A 73 1.90 3.46 7.53
N LEU A 74 0.79 2.71 7.52
CA LEU A 74 0.82 1.26 7.39
C LEU A 74 1.12 0.81 5.95
N LYS A 75 0.61 1.53 4.95
CA LYS A 75 0.93 1.28 3.54
C LYS A 75 2.42 1.50 3.28
N LEU A 76 2.98 2.59 3.78
CA LEU A 76 4.42 2.87 3.65
C LEU A 76 5.23 1.73 4.28
N PHE A 77 4.86 1.33 5.50
CA PHE A 77 5.50 0.21 6.18
C PHE A 77 5.37 -1.11 5.41
N ALA A 78 4.21 -1.38 4.79
CA ALA A 78 3.98 -2.57 3.97
C ALA A 78 4.84 -2.56 2.70
N ILE A 79 5.00 -1.41 2.04
CA ILE A 79 5.87 -1.25 0.85
C ILE A 79 7.33 -1.47 1.23
N GLU A 80 7.80 -0.89 2.34
CA GLU A 80 9.16 -1.09 2.83
C GLU A 80 9.45 -2.55 3.17
N GLU A 81 8.49 -3.24 3.80
CA GLU A 81 8.65 -4.65 4.14
C GLU A 81 8.62 -5.52 2.87
N LEU A 82 7.74 -5.21 1.92
CA LEU A 82 7.73 -5.86 0.61
C LEU A 82 9.06 -5.67 -0.13
N ALA A 83 9.65 -4.47 -0.10
CA ALA A 83 10.98 -4.22 -0.66
C ALA A 83 12.06 -5.12 -0.04
N LYS A 84 12.04 -5.32 1.28
CA LYS A 84 12.97 -6.25 1.96
C LYS A 84 12.76 -7.70 1.55
N GLN A 85 11.51 -8.13 1.41
CA GLN A 85 11.20 -9.50 0.99
C GLN A 85 11.64 -9.76 -0.45
N LEU A 86 11.37 -8.82 -1.37
CA LEU A 86 11.83 -8.88 -2.75
C LEU A 86 13.37 -8.92 -2.82
N LYS A 87 14.06 -8.17 -1.96
CA LYS A 87 15.53 -8.19 -1.92
C LYS A 87 16.12 -9.52 -1.43
N SER A 88 15.52 -10.11 -0.40
CA SER A 88 16.07 -11.27 0.32
C SER A 88 15.70 -12.63 -0.27
N ARG A 89 14.66 -12.71 -1.11
CA ARG A 89 14.09 -13.99 -1.58
C ARG A 89 14.13 -14.10 -3.11
N PRO A 90 14.23 -15.33 -3.66
CA PRO A 90 14.22 -15.54 -5.10
C PRO A 90 12.85 -15.21 -5.69
N HIS A 91 12.85 -14.49 -6.81
CA HIS A 91 11.65 -13.95 -7.46
C HIS A 91 10.66 -15.01 -7.97
N VAL A 92 11.15 -16.22 -8.24
CA VAL A 92 10.33 -17.36 -8.71
C VAL A 92 9.29 -17.79 -7.67
N LEU A 93 9.51 -17.48 -6.39
CA LEU A 93 8.59 -17.84 -5.31
C LEU A 93 7.45 -16.84 -5.10
N PHE A 94 7.50 -15.67 -5.74
CA PHE A 94 6.45 -14.66 -5.62
C PHE A 94 5.39 -14.85 -6.70
N GLN A 95 4.15 -14.44 -6.40
CA GLN A 95 3.12 -14.38 -7.44
C GLN A 95 3.46 -13.31 -8.48
N SER A 96 3.11 -13.58 -9.74
CA SER A 96 3.39 -12.68 -10.87
C SER A 96 2.74 -11.30 -10.72
N ASN A 97 1.61 -11.23 -10.02
CA ASN A 97 0.82 -10.02 -9.79
C ASN A 97 1.26 -9.20 -8.57
N ILE A 98 2.29 -9.61 -7.82
CA ILE A 98 2.67 -8.92 -6.57
C ILE A 98 3.03 -7.44 -6.79
N LEU A 99 3.60 -7.11 -7.96
CA LEU A 99 3.96 -5.73 -8.30
C LEU A 99 2.78 -4.93 -8.86
N GLU A 100 1.67 -5.57 -9.24
CA GLU A 100 0.43 -4.87 -9.61
C GLU A 100 -0.17 -4.13 -8.42
N CYS A 101 0.12 -4.59 -7.19
CA CYS A 101 -0.27 -3.90 -5.97
C CYS A 101 0.37 -2.51 -5.82
N LEU A 102 1.46 -2.21 -6.56
CA LEU A 102 2.25 -0.98 -6.42
C LEU A 102 1.78 0.15 -7.36
N GLY A 103 0.64 0.00 -8.04
CA GLY A 103 0.04 1.05 -8.86
C GLY A 103 -0.31 2.30 -8.04
N LEU A 104 0.20 3.47 -8.45
CA LEU A 104 0.03 4.73 -7.72
C LEU A 104 -1.43 5.15 -7.50
N HIS A 105 -2.31 4.86 -8.46
CA HIS A 105 -3.73 5.22 -8.42
C HIS A 105 -4.48 4.61 -7.23
N ASN A 106 -3.96 3.50 -6.70
CA ASN A 106 -4.54 2.81 -5.53
C ASN A 106 -3.90 3.24 -4.21
N ILE A 107 -2.74 3.91 -4.27
CA ILE A 107 -1.90 4.18 -3.10
C ILE A 107 -1.95 5.66 -2.70
N ILE A 108 -1.90 6.57 -3.68
CA ILE A 108 -1.88 8.02 -3.44
C ILE A 108 -3.28 8.53 -3.12
N ILE A 109 -3.39 9.30 -2.04
CA ILE A 109 -4.59 10.06 -1.69
C ILE A 109 -4.49 11.43 -2.38
N LYS A 110 -5.46 11.76 -3.23
CA LYS A 110 -5.44 13.02 -4.00
C LYS A 110 -5.77 14.20 -3.09
N LYS A 111 -5.12 15.35 -3.35
CA LYS A 111 -5.32 16.60 -2.59
C LYS A 111 -6.80 17.06 -2.57
N GLU A 112 -7.53 16.77 -3.65
CA GLU A 112 -8.97 17.04 -3.81
C GLU A 112 -9.85 16.23 -2.84
N GLU A 113 -9.49 14.97 -2.59
CA GLU A 113 -10.15 14.11 -1.59
C GLU A 113 -9.84 14.57 -0.15
N ILE A 114 -8.68 15.21 0.06
CA ILE A 114 -8.25 15.74 1.35
C ILE A 114 -8.91 17.11 1.65
N SER A 115 -9.18 17.95 0.65
CA SER A 115 -9.87 19.24 0.85
C SER A 115 -11.32 19.07 1.32
N LEU A 116 -12.05 18.09 0.77
CA LEU A 116 -13.41 17.76 1.22
C LEU A 116 -13.43 17.33 2.69
N LEU A 117 -12.42 16.57 3.13
CA LEU A 117 -12.25 16.15 4.52
C LEU A 117 -11.88 17.29 5.48
N ASN A 118 -11.26 18.36 4.98
CA ASN A 118 -10.84 19.50 5.80
C ASN A 118 -11.94 20.55 6.01
N GLU A 119 -12.85 20.71 5.05
CA GLU A 119 -14.01 21.59 5.23
C GLU A 119 -14.93 21.09 6.35
N ASP A 120 -15.12 19.77 6.44
CA ASP A 120 -15.89 19.11 7.49
C ASP A 120 -15.23 19.29 8.88
N THR A 121 -13.90 19.17 8.98
CA THR A 121 -13.18 19.34 10.26
C THR A 121 -13.19 20.79 10.76
N LEU A 122 -13.09 21.78 9.87
CA LEU A 122 -13.20 23.20 10.22
C LEU A 122 -14.63 23.59 10.66
N GLN A 123 -15.66 22.99 10.07
CA GLN A 123 -17.04 23.16 10.54
C GLN A 123 -17.22 22.59 11.94
N ILE A 124 -16.65 21.41 12.22
CA ILE A 124 -16.72 20.77 13.53
C ILE A 124 -16.00 21.58 14.61
N GLU A 125 -14.86 22.19 14.33
CA GLU A 125 -14.19 23.08 15.29
C GLU A 125 -15.02 24.33 15.62
N LYS A 126 -15.71 24.90 14.63
CA LYS A 126 -16.63 26.03 14.83
C LYS A 126 -17.81 25.60 15.70
N LEU A 127 -18.41 24.45 15.42
CA LEU A 127 -19.50 23.87 16.21
C LEU A 127 -19.07 23.56 17.66
N LYS A 128 -17.85 23.01 17.87
CA LYS A 128 -17.27 22.81 19.22
C LYS A 128 -17.13 24.13 20.00
N LYS A 129 -16.71 25.21 19.33
CA LYS A 129 -16.61 26.56 19.95
C LYS A 129 -17.98 27.12 20.30
N GLU A 130 -19.00 26.89 19.48
CA GLU A 130 -20.38 27.30 19.76
C GLU A 130 -20.99 26.54 20.95
N VAL A 131 -20.80 25.23 21.02
CA VAL A 131 -21.24 24.43 22.17
C VAL A 131 -20.59 24.91 23.46
N ARG A 132 -19.27 25.19 23.46
CA ARG A 132 -18.58 25.78 24.62
C ARG A 132 -19.16 27.14 25.03
N LYS A 133 -19.58 27.98 24.07
CA LYS A 133 -20.25 29.26 24.36
C LYS A 133 -21.64 29.05 24.97
N LYS A 134 -22.42 28.06 24.50
CA LYS A 134 -23.75 27.75 25.06
C LYS A 134 -23.69 27.17 26.47
N PHE A 135 -22.70 26.34 26.78
CA PHE A 135 -22.42 25.88 28.15
C PHE A 135 -22.12 27.04 29.10
N ARG A 136 -21.35 28.06 28.66
CA ARG A 136 -21.07 29.26 29.46
C ARG A 136 -22.31 30.14 29.69
N LYS A 137 -23.33 30.05 28.82
CA LYS A 137 -24.60 30.80 28.93
C LYS A 137 -25.70 30.06 29.70
N GLY A 138 -25.41 28.90 30.30
CA GLY A 138 -26.37 28.14 31.10
C GLY A 138 -27.42 27.34 30.31
N LYS A 139 -27.30 27.25 28.98
CA LYS A 139 -28.22 26.49 28.11
C LYS A 139 -27.80 25.03 27.98
N PHE A 140 -27.87 24.29 29.08
CA PHE A 140 -27.32 22.93 29.18
C PHE A 140 -28.06 21.87 28.34
N SER A 141 -29.37 22.03 28.13
CA SER A 141 -30.17 21.09 27.32
C SER A 141 -29.78 21.15 25.84
N GLU A 142 -29.86 22.35 25.24
CA GLU A 142 -29.46 22.57 23.83
C GLU A 142 -27.99 22.21 23.58
N ALA A 143 -27.10 22.51 24.54
CA ALA A 143 -25.68 22.21 24.41
C ALA A 143 -25.38 20.70 24.50
N ARG A 144 -26.21 19.93 25.21
CA ARG A 144 -26.06 18.47 25.32
C ARG A 144 -26.55 17.75 24.07
N GLU A 145 -27.62 18.25 23.46
CA GLU A 145 -28.15 17.75 22.18
C GLU A 145 -27.18 18.03 21.03
N GLN A 146 -26.71 19.28 20.91
CA GLN A 146 -25.69 19.64 19.92
C GLN A 146 -24.35 18.91 20.15
N LYS A 147 -23.99 18.61 21.41
CA LYS A 147 -22.80 17.80 21.71
C LYS A 147 -22.98 16.35 21.26
N LEU A 148 -24.19 15.79 21.34
CA LEU A 148 -24.48 14.43 20.86
C LEU A 148 -24.43 14.35 19.33
N GLU A 149 -24.97 15.36 18.64
CA GLU A 149 -24.85 15.50 17.18
C GLU A 149 -23.40 15.66 16.75
N ILE A 150 -22.65 16.56 17.39
CA ILE A 150 -21.22 16.71 17.15
C ILE A 150 -20.45 15.42 17.46
N ILE A 151 -20.81 14.64 18.48
CA ILE A 151 -20.14 13.34 18.76
C ILE A 151 -20.47 12.31 17.69
N LYS A 152 -21.67 12.36 17.10
CA LYS A 152 -22.06 11.48 15.99
C LYS A 152 -21.30 11.86 14.72
N GLU A 153 -21.27 13.15 14.37
CA GLU A 153 -20.49 13.69 13.26
C GLU A 153 -18.97 13.52 13.48
N LEU A 154 -18.46 13.73 14.69
CA LEU A 154 -17.07 13.45 15.08
C LEU A 154 -16.72 11.97 14.99
N ARG A 155 -17.62 11.06 15.31
CA ARG A 155 -17.33 9.62 15.11
C ARG A 155 -17.20 9.28 13.63
N GLU A 156 -17.85 10.05 12.77
CA GLU A 156 -17.75 9.93 11.32
C GLU A 156 -16.49 10.65 10.78
N THR A 157 -15.97 11.70 11.43
CA THR A 157 -14.83 12.54 10.99
C THR A 157 -13.51 12.43 11.79
N ASP A 158 -13.50 11.97 13.05
CA ASP A 158 -12.27 11.69 13.82
C ASP A 158 -11.47 10.52 13.18
N ALA A 159 -12.07 9.81 12.22
CA ALA A 159 -11.39 8.87 11.33
C ALA A 159 -10.50 9.56 10.27
N THR A 160 -10.59 10.88 10.09
CA THR A 160 -10.04 11.60 8.92
C THR A 160 -9.26 12.87 9.27
N GLY A 161 -8.80 13.03 10.52
CA GLY A 161 -7.88 14.10 10.93
C GLY A 161 -6.52 13.98 10.23
N VAL A 162 -6.44 14.50 9.01
CA VAL A 162 -5.29 14.32 8.12
C VAL A 162 -4.71 15.68 7.82
N ASP A 163 -3.55 15.91 8.41
CA ASP A 163 -2.69 17.03 8.04
C ASP A 163 -2.24 16.86 6.58
N ILE A 164 -2.66 17.79 5.71
CA ILE A 164 -2.38 17.77 4.26
C ILE A 164 -0.86 17.69 4.02
N GLU A 165 -0.07 18.38 4.83
CA GLU A 165 1.39 18.38 4.70
C GLU A 165 1.98 17.02 5.07
N LYS A 166 1.48 16.42 6.15
CA LYS A 166 1.88 15.07 6.57
C LYS A 166 1.50 14.03 5.53
N SER A 167 0.29 14.10 4.98
CA SER A 167 -0.19 13.20 3.92
C SER A 167 0.63 13.34 2.63
N SER A 168 0.92 14.57 2.22
CA SER A 168 1.80 14.86 1.08
C SER A 168 3.21 14.31 1.29
N SER A 169 3.79 14.52 2.48
CA SER A 169 5.10 13.97 2.85
C SER A 169 5.11 12.44 2.81
N LEU A 170 4.07 11.78 3.31
CA LEU A 170 3.94 10.32 3.27
C LEU A 170 3.78 9.80 1.85
N ASN A 171 2.96 10.46 1.01
CA ASN A 171 2.83 10.12 -0.40
C ASN A 171 4.19 10.21 -1.12
N ASN A 172 4.97 11.27 -0.89
CA ASN A 172 6.32 11.39 -1.45
C ASN A 172 7.24 10.25 -1.00
N LYS A 173 7.20 9.89 0.29
CA LYS A 173 7.97 8.75 0.82
C LYS A 173 7.57 7.42 0.17
N MET A 174 6.27 7.21 -0.05
CA MET A 174 5.78 6.01 -0.76
C MET A 174 6.26 5.97 -2.21
N ILE A 175 6.15 7.09 -2.93
CA ILE A 175 6.61 7.20 -4.33
C ILE A 175 8.10 6.85 -4.40
N MET A 176 8.92 7.43 -3.52
CA MET A 176 10.36 7.14 -3.46
C MET A 176 10.64 5.67 -3.11
N ALA A 177 9.90 5.08 -2.18
CA ALA A 177 10.05 3.68 -1.83
C ALA A 177 9.72 2.75 -3.01
N ILE A 178 8.64 3.02 -3.75
CA ILE A 178 8.24 2.23 -4.92
C ILE A 178 9.24 2.41 -6.07
N LEU A 179 9.67 3.64 -6.37
CA LEU A 179 10.72 3.90 -7.34
C LEU A 179 12.02 3.16 -6.98
N GLY A 180 12.38 3.13 -5.71
CA GLY A 180 13.54 2.38 -5.22
C GLY A 180 13.43 0.87 -5.51
N ILE A 181 12.23 0.29 -5.42
CA ILE A 181 11.97 -1.09 -5.85
C ILE A 181 12.16 -1.19 -7.37
N TYR A 182 11.57 -0.30 -8.15
CA TYR A 182 11.65 -0.37 -9.62
C TYR A 182 13.06 -0.22 -10.15
N PHE A 183 13.85 0.73 -9.63
CA PHE A 183 15.26 0.86 -10.00
C PHE A 183 16.08 -0.36 -9.60
N ASP A 184 15.83 -0.99 -8.44
CA ASP A 184 16.49 -2.25 -8.07
C ASP A 184 16.16 -3.37 -9.05
N PHE A 185 14.91 -3.46 -9.49
CA PHE A 185 14.49 -4.45 -10.47
C PHE A 185 15.13 -4.24 -11.84
N LEU A 186 15.17 -2.99 -12.31
CA LEU A 186 15.75 -2.66 -13.61
C LEU A 186 17.27 -2.86 -13.63
N LYS A 187 17.99 -2.43 -12.58
CA LYS A 187 19.46 -2.51 -12.51
C LYS A 187 19.96 -3.91 -12.19
N ASN A 188 19.38 -4.55 -11.19
CA ASN A 188 19.96 -5.77 -10.61
C ASN A 188 19.24 -7.05 -11.03
N ARG A 189 18.03 -6.95 -11.60
CA ARG A 189 17.10 -8.10 -11.73
C ARG A 189 16.40 -8.16 -13.08
N ALA A 190 17.15 -7.87 -14.14
CA ALA A 190 16.67 -7.84 -15.51
C ALA A 190 16.04 -9.17 -16.02
N THR A 191 16.40 -10.33 -15.43
CA THR A 191 15.79 -11.64 -15.79
C THR A 191 14.54 -11.98 -14.98
N SER A 192 14.09 -11.08 -14.11
CA SER A 192 12.96 -11.35 -13.21
C SER A 192 11.64 -11.54 -13.98
N PRO A 193 10.84 -12.57 -13.64
CA PRO A 193 9.50 -12.74 -14.21
C PRO A 193 8.52 -11.65 -13.76
N LEU A 194 8.83 -10.94 -12.67
CA LEU A 194 7.99 -9.87 -12.14
C LEU A 194 8.22 -8.54 -12.87
N LEU A 195 9.26 -8.42 -13.70
CA LEU A 195 9.68 -7.15 -14.29
C LEU A 195 8.59 -6.54 -15.21
N LYS A 196 7.77 -7.39 -15.85
CA LYS A 196 6.56 -6.96 -16.56
C LYS A 196 5.68 -6.03 -15.72
N GLY A 197 5.50 -6.36 -14.44
CA GLY A 197 4.70 -5.54 -13.52
C GLY A 197 5.31 -4.17 -13.25
N VAL A 198 6.64 -4.04 -13.30
CA VAL A 198 7.34 -2.75 -13.17
C VAL A 198 7.06 -1.87 -14.39
N PHE A 199 7.24 -2.41 -15.59
CA PHE A 199 7.02 -1.67 -16.83
C PHE A 199 5.58 -1.17 -16.95
N LEU A 200 4.59 -2.00 -16.62
CA LEU A 200 3.18 -1.62 -16.71
C LEU A 200 2.84 -0.35 -15.91
N HIS A 201 3.49 -0.15 -14.76
CA HIS A 201 3.17 0.96 -13.88
C HIS A 201 4.07 2.17 -14.10
N LEU A 202 5.25 2.02 -14.69
CA LEU A 202 6.22 3.10 -14.90
C LEU A 202 5.60 4.40 -15.48
N PRO A 203 4.78 4.35 -16.55
CA PRO A 203 4.18 5.54 -17.12
C PRO A 203 3.27 6.30 -16.15
N THR A 204 2.67 5.61 -15.17
CA THR A 204 1.83 6.27 -14.16
C THR A 204 2.64 7.07 -13.14
N PHE A 205 3.95 6.79 -13.00
CA PHE A 205 4.83 7.50 -12.07
C PHE A 205 5.37 8.81 -12.67
N THR A 206 5.49 8.91 -13.99
CA THR A 206 6.10 10.08 -14.66
C THR A 206 5.35 11.38 -14.37
N THR A 207 4.03 11.31 -14.13
CA THR A 207 3.21 12.48 -13.78
C THR A 207 3.35 12.93 -12.31
N HIS A 208 3.97 12.10 -11.46
CA HIS A 208 4.04 12.33 -10.01
C HIS A 208 5.45 12.63 -9.51
N VAL A 209 6.45 12.66 -10.40
CA VAL A 209 7.87 12.76 -10.07
C VAL A 209 8.55 13.87 -10.87
N ASN A 210 9.71 14.33 -10.40
CA ASN A 210 10.47 15.34 -11.12
C ASN A 210 10.94 14.81 -12.49
N ILE A 211 11.00 15.68 -13.49
CA ILE A 211 11.43 15.35 -14.86
C ILE A 211 12.83 14.73 -14.90
N GLU A 212 13.72 15.11 -13.98
CA GLU A 212 15.05 14.51 -13.83
C GLU A 212 14.99 13.01 -13.53
N ILE A 213 14.07 12.60 -12.65
CA ILE A 213 13.85 11.18 -12.31
C ILE A 213 13.27 10.42 -13.51
N VAL A 214 12.43 11.08 -14.31
CA VAL A 214 11.90 10.49 -15.55
C VAL A 214 13.03 10.26 -16.55
N TRP A 215 13.96 11.20 -16.68
CA TRP A 215 15.14 11.02 -17.52
C TRP A 215 16.03 9.86 -17.05
N ASP A 216 16.31 9.78 -15.75
CA ASP A 216 17.05 8.64 -15.16
C ASP A 216 16.36 7.31 -15.44
N LEU A 217 15.02 7.29 -15.37
CA LEU A 217 14.22 6.11 -15.65
C LEU A 217 14.32 5.70 -17.13
N ILE A 218 14.20 6.66 -18.06
CA ILE A 218 14.36 6.40 -19.51
C ILE A 218 15.77 5.88 -19.82
N ASN A 219 16.80 6.42 -19.18
CA ASN A 219 18.17 5.96 -19.36
C ASN A 219 18.33 4.50 -18.91
N VAL A 220 17.84 4.16 -17.71
CA VAL A 220 17.88 2.79 -17.19
C VAL A 220 17.04 1.83 -18.06
N LEU A 221 15.91 2.28 -18.61
CA LEU A 221 15.12 1.50 -19.56
C LEU A 221 15.88 1.22 -20.85
N ARG A 222 16.58 2.23 -21.40
CA ARG A 222 17.39 2.08 -22.60
C ARG A 222 18.51 1.08 -22.38
N GLU A 223 19.26 1.22 -21.28
CA GLU A 223 20.29 0.26 -20.87
C GLU A 223 19.73 -1.16 -20.78
N TYR A 224 18.55 -1.32 -20.16
CA TYR A 224 17.87 -2.61 -20.05
C TYR A 224 17.53 -3.22 -21.42
N VAL A 225 16.99 -2.43 -22.36
CA VAL A 225 16.64 -2.92 -23.71
C VAL A 225 17.89 -3.32 -24.49
N GLU A 226 18.96 -2.52 -24.41
CA GLU A 226 20.23 -2.85 -25.06
C GLU A 226 20.86 -4.13 -24.48
N ASP A 227 20.78 -4.33 -23.18
CA ASP A 227 21.28 -5.53 -22.51
C ASP A 227 20.44 -6.77 -22.81
N GLU A 228 19.10 -6.66 -22.87
CA GLU A 228 18.24 -7.77 -23.29
C GLU A 228 18.47 -8.13 -24.76
N ALA A 229 18.66 -7.16 -25.66
CA ALA A 229 18.93 -7.42 -27.07
C ALA A 229 20.21 -8.25 -27.29
N LYS A 230 21.19 -8.16 -26.38
CA LYS A 230 22.45 -8.93 -26.41
C LYS A 230 22.30 -10.35 -25.83
N ARG A 231 21.18 -10.70 -25.17
CA ARG A 231 21.01 -11.99 -24.50
C ARG A 231 20.64 -13.10 -25.48
N LYS A 232 21.25 -14.28 -25.28
CA LYS A 232 20.93 -15.51 -26.05
C LYS A 232 19.50 -16.02 -25.85
N LYS A 233 18.87 -15.70 -24.72
CA LYS A 233 17.48 -16.07 -24.40
C LYS A 233 16.71 -14.81 -24.03
N LEU A 234 15.95 -14.30 -24.99
CA LEU A 234 15.17 -13.08 -24.86
C LEU A 234 13.98 -13.31 -23.92
N ASN A 235 13.79 -12.44 -22.94
CA ASN A 235 12.53 -12.37 -22.19
C ASN A 235 11.54 -11.52 -22.99
N LEU A 236 10.97 -12.11 -24.05
CA LEU A 236 10.10 -11.41 -25.01
C LEU A 236 8.93 -10.69 -24.33
N SER A 237 8.35 -11.27 -23.28
CA SER A 237 7.27 -10.60 -22.51
C SER A 237 7.74 -9.32 -21.85
N ASN A 238 8.96 -9.28 -21.31
CA ASN A 238 9.50 -8.08 -20.66
C ASN A 238 9.89 -7.03 -21.70
N LEU A 239 10.48 -7.46 -22.82
CA LEU A 239 10.90 -6.56 -23.90
C LEU A 239 9.71 -5.91 -24.62
N ILE A 240 8.66 -6.68 -24.93
CA ILE A 240 7.41 -6.14 -25.49
C ILE A 240 6.79 -5.14 -24.53
N THR A 241 6.71 -5.47 -23.23
CA THR A 241 6.11 -4.55 -22.25
C THR A 241 6.95 -3.28 -22.08
N ALA A 242 8.28 -3.39 -22.10
CA ALA A 242 9.17 -2.22 -22.06
C ALA A 242 8.98 -1.31 -23.28
N LEU A 243 8.90 -1.89 -24.49
CA LEU A 243 8.68 -1.12 -25.72
C LEU A 243 7.29 -0.49 -25.81
N LEU A 244 6.26 -1.14 -25.27
CA LEU A 244 4.90 -0.58 -25.19
C LEU A 244 4.79 0.57 -24.18
N CYS A 245 5.77 0.73 -23.29
CA CYS A 245 5.80 1.78 -22.29
C CYS A 245 6.64 3.00 -22.70
N CYS A 246 7.44 2.91 -23.77
CA CYS A 246 8.16 4.02 -24.40
C CYS A 246 7.26 4.75 -25.40
#